data_AF-A0A1F6VSM8-F1
#
_entry.id   AF-A0A1F6VSM8-F1
#
_cell.length_a   1.000
_cell.length_b   1.000
_cell.length_c   1.000
_cell.angle_alpha   90.00
_cell.angle_beta   90.00
_cell.angle_gamma   90.00
#
_symmetry.space_group_name_H-M   'P 1'
#
loop_
_entity.id
_entity.type
_entity.pdbx_description
1 polymer ?
#
loop_
_entity_poly.entity_id
_entity_poly.type
_entity_poly.pdbx_seq_one_letter_code
_entity_poly.pdbx_strand_id
1 'polypeptide(L)'
;MQERTSTFYIANLGPELARFFVFKNKGDVVQAQNAKNRSLQIIEKVIASPDMTKNGVLEFLVMKDLVSNIGDLNASFEKSLPQYCMPFVSRFMHN
;
A
#
# COMPACT_ATOMS: atom_id res chain seq x y z
N MET A 1 -16.86 9.85 -16.82
CA MET A 1 -16.32 9.17 -15.63
C MET A 1 -15.12 9.98 -15.16
N GLN A 2 -15.05 10.39 -13.90
CA GLN A 2 -13.81 10.97 -13.36
C GLN A 2 -12.75 9.85 -13.36
N GLU A 3 -11.64 10.05 -14.04
CA GLU A 3 -10.51 9.12 -13.98
C GLU A 3 -10.02 9.05 -12.53
N ARG A 4 -9.82 7.82 -12.04
CA ARG A 4 -9.22 7.60 -10.72
C ARG A 4 -7.74 7.94 -10.83
N THR A 5 -7.33 9.03 -10.21
CA THR A 5 -5.93 9.48 -10.15
C THR A 5 -5.10 8.58 -9.23
N SER A 6 -3.77 8.73 -9.29
CA SER A 6 -2.86 8.05 -8.35
C SER A 6 -3.30 8.28 -6.89
N THR A 7 -3.69 9.51 -6.54
CA THR A 7 -4.19 9.90 -5.21
C THR A 7 -5.37 9.05 -4.72
N PHE A 8 -6.32 8.72 -5.60
CA PHE A 8 -7.46 7.88 -5.25
C PHE A 8 -7.00 6.48 -4.83
N TYR A 9 -6.06 5.90 -5.57
CA TYR A 9 -5.53 4.57 -5.26
C TYR A 9 -4.70 4.61 -3.97
N ILE A 10 -3.85 5.62 -3.80
CA ILE A 10 -3.00 5.79 -2.61
C ILE A 10 -3.85 5.88 -1.34
N ALA A 11 -4.96 6.61 -1.37
CA ALA A 11 -5.89 6.72 -0.24
C ALA A 11 -6.47 5.37 0.23
N ASN A 12 -6.51 4.36 -0.66
CA ASN A 12 -7.00 3.02 -0.33
C ASN A 12 -5.89 2.07 0.13
N LEU A 13 -4.60 2.40 -0.06
CA LEU A 13 -3.49 1.52 0.29
C LEU A 13 -3.37 1.30 1.81
N GLY A 14 -3.36 2.38 2.59
CA GLY A 14 -3.24 2.31 4.05
C GLY A 14 -4.31 1.44 4.71
N PRO A 15 -5.61 1.63 4.39
CA PRO A 15 -6.69 0.78 4.89
C PRO A 15 -6.55 -0.71 4.53
N GLU A 16 -6.10 -1.06 3.32
CA GLU A 16 -5.91 -2.49 2.96
C GLU A 16 -4.72 -3.12 3.70
N LEU A 17 -3.63 -2.37 3.92
CA LEU A 17 -2.53 -2.84 4.76
C LEU A 17 -2.94 -3.01 6.22
N ALA A 18 -3.77 -2.11 6.76
CA ALA A 18 -4.33 -2.28 8.10
C ALA A 18 -5.20 -3.55 8.19
N ARG A 19 -6.02 -3.83 7.17
CA ARG A 19 -6.80 -5.08 7.10
C ARG A 19 -5.93 -6.32 7.07
N PHE A 20 -4.82 -6.30 6.32
CA PHE A 20 -3.86 -7.39 6.32
C PHE A 20 -3.42 -7.75 7.74
N PHE A 21 -2.99 -6.76 8.53
CA PHE A 21 -2.55 -7.01 9.91
C PHE A 21 -3.69 -7.45 10.84
N VAL A 22 -4.89 -6.90 10.67
CA VAL A 22 -6.07 -7.35 11.45
C VAL A 22 -6.37 -8.83 11.22
N PHE A 23 -6.37 -9.29 9.96
CA PHE A 23 -6.63 -10.70 9.64
C PHE A 23 -5.45 -11.60 10.02
N LYS A 24 -4.21 -11.16 9.80
CA LYS A 24 -3.00 -11.87 10.25
C LYS A 24 -3.02 -12.12 11.76
N ASN A 25 -3.34 -11.10 12.56
CA ASN A 25 -3.41 -11.20 14.02
C ASN A 25 -4.55 -12.12 14.50
N LYS A 26 -5.59 -12.32 13.69
CA LYS A 26 -6.69 -13.25 13.96
C LYS A 26 -6.41 -14.68 13.50
N GLY A 27 -5.28 -14.94 12.84
CA GLY A 27 -4.99 -16.23 12.20
C GLY A 27 -5.80 -16.49 10.92
N ASP A 28 -6.52 -15.50 10.39
CA ASP A 28 -7.29 -15.63 9.15
C ASP A 28 -6.37 -15.42 7.94
N VAL A 29 -5.66 -16.48 7.58
CA VAL A 29 -4.64 -16.50 6.52
C VAL A 29 -5.24 -16.10 5.17
N VAL A 30 -6.46 -16.55 4.86
CA VAL A 30 -7.10 -16.29 3.55
C VAL A 30 -7.42 -14.81 3.41
N GLN A 31 -8.06 -14.21 4.41
CA GLN A 31 -8.41 -12.78 4.35
C GLN A 31 -7.17 -11.88 4.43
N ALA A 32 -6.15 -12.30 5.17
CA ALA A 32 -4.86 -11.61 5.16
C ALA A 32 -4.25 -11.61 3.74
N GLN A 33 -4.17 -12.77 3.09
CA GLN A 33 -3.62 -12.86 1.73
C GLN A 33 -4.43 -12.04 0.72
N ASN A 34 -5.77 -12.02 0.85
CA ASN A 34 -6.63 -11.18 0.01
C ASN A 34 -6.32 -9.68 0.18
N ALA A 35 -6.15 -9.22 1.41
CA ALA A 35 -5.80 -7.82 1.69
C ALA A 35 -4.40 -7.45 1.16
N LYS A 36 -3.42 -8.37 1.27
CA LYS A 36 -2.09 -8.21 0.66
C LYS A 36 -2.19 -8.08 -0.87
N ASN A 37 -2.92 -8.98 -1.53
CA ASN A 37 -3.10 -8.96 -2.99
C ASN A 37 -3.77 -7.66 -3.46
N ARG A 38 -4.78 -7.17 -2.73
CA ARG A 38 -5.42 -5.87 -3.02
C ARG A 38 -4.44 -4.71 -2.87
N SER A 39 -3.60 -4.73 -1.84
CA SER A 39 -2.56 -3.72 -1.63
C SER A 39 -1.57 -3.68 -2.81
N LEU A 40 -1.14 -4.85 -3.29
CA LEU A 40 -0.26 -4.95 -4.47
C LEU A 40 -0.92 -4.42 -5.74
N GLN A 41 -2.20 -4.76 -5.97
CA GLN A 41 -2.96 -4.23 -7.11
C GLN A 41 -3.13 -2.71 -7.06
N ILE A 42 -3.32 -2.15 -5.85
CA ILE A 42 -3.36 -0.70 -5.65
C ILE A 42 -2.03 -0.08 -6.07
N ILE A 43 -0.91 -0.64 -5.59
CA ILE A 43 0.44 -0.16 -5.92
C ILE A 43 0.69 -0.21 -7.43
N GLU A 44 0.28 -1.28 -8.11
CA GLU A 44 0.43 -1.40 -9.57
C GLU A 44 -0.36 -0.33 -10.32
N LYS A 45 -1.59 -0.02 -9.87
CA LYS A 45 -2.38 1.06 -10.44
C LYS A 45 -1.75 2.42 -10.22
N VAL A 46 -1.17 2.65 -9.04
CA VAL A 46 -0.45 3.89 -8.71
C VAL A 46 0.76 4.08 -9.64
N ILE A 47 1.58 3.03 -9.82
CA ILE A 47 2.76 3.06 -10.70
C ILE A 47 2.38 3.33 -12.15
N ALA A 48 1.26 2.74 -12.62
CA ALA A 48 0.78 2.91 -13.98
C ALA A 48 0.01 4.24 -14.21
N SER A 49 -0.19 5.04 -13.17
CA SER A 49 -0.98 6.27 -13.28
C SER A 49 -0.19 7.37 -14.03
N PRO A 50 -0.78 8.06 -15.01
CA PRO A 50 -0.09 9.03 -15.85
C PRO A 50 0.34 10.29 -15.11
N ASP A 51 -0.27 10.58 -13.97
CA ASP A 51 0.07 11.70 -13.06
C ASP A 51 1.25 11.38 -12.13
N MET A 52 1.84 10.18 -12.21
CA MET A 52 2.91 9.77 -11.33
C MET A 52 4.29 10.26 -11.79
N THR A 53 5.06 10.83 -10.87
CA THR A 53 6.43 11.28 -11.14
C THR A 53 7.42 10.09 -11.15
N LYS A 54 8.58 10.24 -11.81
CA LYS A 54 9.62 9.19 -11.81
C LYS A 54 10.07 8.82 -10.39
N ASN A 55 10.22 9.81 -9.51
CA ASN A 55 10.58 9.56 -8.10
C ASN A 55 9.45 8.84 -7.36
N GLY A 56 8.19 9.23 -7.59
CA GLY A 56 7.04 8.53 -7.04
C GLY A 56 6.95 7.07 -7.49
N VAL A 57 7.23 6.78 -8.77
CA VAL A 57 7.31 5.39 -9.26
C VAL A 57 8.37 4.59 -8.49
N LEU A 58 9.58 5.12 -8.30
CA LEU A 58 10.64 4.45 -7.54
C LEU A 58 10.21 4.16 -6.09
N GLU A 59 9.60 5.13 -5.42
CA GLU A 59 9.07 4.95 -4.06
C GLU A 59 8.01 3.84 -4.00
N PHE A 60 7.09 3.79 -4.95
CA PHE A 60 6.06 2.76 -5.01
C PHE A 60 6.60 1.38 -5.42
N LEU A 61 7.71 1.31 -6.16
CA LEU A 61 8.42 0.05 -6.40
C LEU A 61 9.04 -0.51 -5.12
N VAL A 62 9.65 0.34 -4.29
CA VAL A 62 10.13 -0.05 -2.95
C VAL A 62 8.96 -0.51 -2.08
N MET A 63 7.84 0.23 -2.10
CA MET A 63 6.63 -0.18 -1.39
C MET A 63 6.11 -1.55 -1.84
N LYS A 64 6.13 -1.83 -3.16
CA LYS A 64 5.73 -3.12 -3.72
C LYS A 64 6.57 -4.26 -3.14
N ASP A 65 7.88 -4.06 -3.05
CA ASP A 65 8.79 -5.06 -2.50
C ASP A 65 8.53 -5.30 -1.00
N LEU A 66 8.36 -4.23 -0.22
CA LEU A 66 8.02 -4.34 1.20
C LEU A 66 6.69 -5.09 1.42
N VAL A 67 5.64 -4.73 0.67
CA VAL A 67 4.32 -5.39 0.78
C VAL A 67 4.38 -6.83 0.29
N SER A 68 5.21 -7.15 -0.71
CA SER A 68 5.41 -8.52 -1.19
C SER A 68 6.04 -9.41 -0.11
N ASN A 69 6.88 -8.84 0.75
CA ASN A 69 7.60 -9.55 1.80
C ASN A 69 7.01 -9.35 3.22
N ILE A 70 5.84 -8.70 3.36
CA ILE A 70 5.20 -8.30 4.64
C ILE A 70 4.89 -9.43 5.66
N GLY A 71 5.16 -10.68 5.31
CA GLY A 71 5.09 -11.83 6.23
C GLY A 71 6.44 -12.26 6.80
N ASP A 72 7.53 -11.84 6.16
CA ASP A 72 8.92 -12.20 6.47
C ASP A 72 9.69 -11.01 7.08
N LEU A 73 9.03 -9.85 7.18
CA LEU A 73 9.58 -8.66 7.83
C LEU A 73 9.60 -8.85 9.35
N ASN A 74 10.51 -8.16 10.03
CA ASN A 74 10.51 -8.19 11.49
C ASN A 74 9.19 -7.60 12.03
N ALA A 75 8.70 -8.12 13.16
CA ALA A 75 7.42 -7.71 13.74
C ALA A 75 7.32 -6.22 14.13
N SER A 76 8.45 -5.53 14.33
CA SER A 76 8.49 -4.08 14.62
C SER A 76 8.22 -3.25 13.37
N PHE A 77 8.77 -3.68 12.24
CA PHE A 77 8.63 -3.05 10.94
C PHE A 77 7.23 -3.28 10.36
N GLU A 78 6.69 -4.49 10.54
CA GLU A 78 5.31 -4.80 10.21
C GLU A 78 4.31 -3.84 10.88
N LYS A 79 4.47 -3.58 12.18
CA LYS A 79 3.59 -2.67 12.93
C LYS A 79 3.68 -1.22 12.47
N SER A 80 4.84 -0.79 11.97
CA SER A 80 5.06 0.59 11.52
C SER A 80 4.71 0.81 10.05
N LEU A 81 4.52 -0.25 9.25
CA LEU A 81 4.19 -0.15 7.83
C LEU A 81 2.88 0.59 7.53
N PRO A 82 1.75 0.35 8.23
CA PRO A 82 0.53 1.12 8.00
C PRO A 82 0.73 2.61 8.29
N GLN A 83 1.45 2.92 9.38
CA GLN A 83 1.83 4.29 9.72
C GLN A 83 2.74 4.91 8.65
N TYR A 84 3.67 4.15 8.06
CA TYR A 84 4.53 4.64 6.97
C TYR A 84 3.72 5.02 5.73
N CYS A 85 2.64 4.29 5.44
CA CYS A 85 1.76 4.55 4.31
C CYS A 85 0.78 5.73 4.51
N MET A 86 0.49 6.14 5.76
CA MET A 86 -0.49 7.19 6.08
C MET A 86 -0.03 8.63 5.75
N PRO A 87 1.24 9.04 5.94
CA PRO A 87 1.81 10.32 5.50
C PRO A 87 2.18 10.38 4.01
N PHE A 88 2.14 9.24 3.30
CA PHE A 88 2.40 9.19 1.86
C PHE A 88 1.21 9.78 1.06
N VAL A 89 -0.02 9.49 1.50
CA VAL A 89 -1.26 10.04 0.92
C VAL A 89 -1.26 11.57 1.00
N SER A 90 -0.84 12.13 2.13
CA SER A 90 -0.90 13.57 2.37
C SER A 90 0.19 14.37 1.65
N ARG A 91 1.37 13.79 1.42
CA ARG A 91 2.44 14.43 0.61
C ARG A 91 2.10 14.52 -0.88
N PHE A 92 1.31 13.58 -1.40
CA PHE A 92 0.83 13.59 -2.78
C PHE A 92 -0.42 14.45 -3.01
N MET A 93 -1.14 14.84 -1.95
CA MET A 93 -2.34 15.69 -2.03
C MET A 93 -2.04 17.20 -2.00
N HIS A 94 -0.83 17.61 -1.60
CA HIS A 94 -0.48 19.03 -1.36
C HIS A 94 0.72 19.54 -2.17
N ASN A 95 1.14 18.85 -3.23
CA ASN A 95 2.08 19.37 -4.21
C ASN A 95 1.42 19.46 -5.58
#